data_AF-A0AAE6WFL0-F1
#
_entry.id   AF-A0AAE6WFL0-F1
#
_cell.length_a   1.000
_cell.length_b   1.000
_cell.length_c   1.000
_cell.angle_alpha   90.00
_cell.angle_beta   90.00
_cell.angle_gamma   90.00
#
_symmetry.space_group_name_H-M   'P 1'
#
loop_
_entity.id
_entity.type
_entity.pdbx_description
1 polymer ?
#
loop_
_entity_poly.entity_id
_entity_poly.type
_entity_poly.pdbx_seq_one_letter_code
_entity_poly.pdbx_strand_id
1 'polypeptide(L)'
;MALTKAFTDAVLSGDKLGTKIMIKDILIIDPSLKDYNEMIKFAEENMPNLYDSHDGEMLKDSSAEWTEDYLNEQMVILIGNFSKERLELLKKMVQKLYYKPEEKVVVRNQHYQEATPEWSSKKKVGTALAVVGGVTAVAGFVTTNMLAIGGGLGVAAVGVVLVVTDKE
;
A
#
# COMPACT_ATOMS: atom_id res chain seq x y z
N MET A 1 0.73 2.80 21.58
CA MET A 1 1.74 3.02 22.65
C MET A 1 2.81 2.01 22.39
N ALA A 2 4.00 2.46 22.02
CA ALA A 2 5.13 1.60 21.67
C ALA A 2 5.61 0.73 22.85
N LEU A 3 5.74 1.34 24.03
CA LEU A 3 6.26 0.69 25.23
C LEU A 3 5.15 0.01 26.02
N THR A 4 4.66 -1.12 25.50
CA THR A 4 3.71 -1.98 26.24
C THR A 4 4.39 -2.67 27.43
N LYS A 5 3.61 -3.05 28.45
CA LYS A 5 4.13 -3.81 29.60
C LYS A 5 4.84 -5.09 29.17
N ALA A 6 4.29 -5.81 28.20
CA ALA A 6 4.89 -7.05 27.69
C ALA A 6 6.28 -6.80 27.09
N PHE A 7 6.43 -5.73 26.29
CA PHE A 7 7.72 -5.36 25.71
C PHE A 7 8.72 -4.93 26.77
N THR A 8 8.31 -4.05 27.69
CA THR A 8 9.21 -3.57 28.75
C THR A 8 9.65 -4.71 29.67
N ASP A 9 8.74 -5.63 30.02
CA ASP A 9 9.07 -6.80 30.84
C ASP A 9 10.05 -7.74 30.12
N ALA A 10 9.86 -7.99 28.81
CA ALA A 10 10.78 -8.80 28.01
C ALA A 10 12.19 -8.19 27.99
N VAL A 11 12.30 -6.88 27.78
CA VAL A 11 13.58 -6.17 27.78
C VAL A 11 14.26 -6.23 29.14
N LEU A 12 13.55 -5.88 30.21
CA LEU A 12 14.11 -5.79 31.56
C LEU A 12 14.43 -7.16 32.18
N SER A 13 13.74 -8.22 31.76
CA SER A 13 14.03 -9.60 32.18
C SER A 13 15.13 -10.27 31.36
N GLY A 14 15.62 -9.63 30.30
CA GLY A 14 16.67 -10.19 29.43
C GLY A 14 16.16 -11.22 28.41
N ASP A 15 14.86 -11.26 28.12
CA ASP A 15 14.29 -12.11 27.07
C ASP A 15 14.65 -11.58 25.68
N LYS A 16 15.88 -11.86 25.26
CA LYS A 16 16.44 -11.40 23.98
C LYS A 16 15.60 -11.88 22.79
N LEU A 17 15.08 -13.11 22.81
CA LEU A 17 14.28 -13.62 21.70
C LEU A 17 12.93 -12.90 21.62
N GLY A 18 12.22 -12.77 22.75
CA GLY A 18 10.95 -12.04 22.81
C GLY A 18 11.11 -10.58 22.38
N THR A 19 12.13 -9.88 22.88
CA THR A 19 12.44 -8.51 22.47
C THR A 19 12.67 -8.39 20.96
N LYS A 20 13.47 -9.28 20.35
CA LYS A 20 13.72 -9.27 18.90
C LYS A 20 12.46 -9.50 18.07
N ILE A 21 11.61 -10.45 18.48
CA ILE A 21 10.33 -10.73 17.79
C ILE A 21 9.42 -9.51 17.85
N MET A 22 9.26 -8.90 19.03
CA MET A 22 8.40 -7.72 19.18
C MET A 22 8.91 -6.52 18.35
N ILE A 23 10.22 -6.31 18.27
CA ILE A 23 10.82 -5.27 17.43
C ILE A 23 10.65 -5.58 15.94
N LYS A 24 10.76 -6.84 15.54
CA LYS A 24 10.47 -7.26 14.16
C LYS A 24 9.01 -6.98 13.80
N ASP A 25 8.06 -7.36 14.66
CA ASP A 25 6.63 -7.24 14.36
C ASP A 25 6.21 -5.78 14.21
N ILE A 26 6.74 -4.87 15.03
CA ILE A 26 6.41 -3.45 14.94
C ILE A 26 6.86 -2.80 13.62
N LEU A 27 7.89 -3.33 12.95
CA LEU A 27 8.29 -2.85 11.62
C LEU A 27 7.14 -3.00 10.61
N ILE A 28 6.37 -4.08 10.66
CA ILE A 28 5.24 -4.28 9.73
C ILE A 28 3.98 -3.56 10.23
N ILE A 29 3.75 -3.56 11.54
CA ILE A 29 2.55 -2.96 12.16
C ILE A 29 2.56 -1.43 12.05
N ASP A 30 3.72 -0.79 12.22
CA ASP A 30 3.89 0.66 12.09
C ASP A 30 4.96 1.03 11.03
N PRO A 31 4.56 1.13 9.75
CA PRO A 31 5.45 1.58 8.69
C PRO A 31 5.95 3.03 8.85
N SER A 32 5.36 3.83 9.75
CA SER A 32 5.86 5.18 10.07
C SER A 32 7.12 5.15 10.94
N LEU A 33 7.44 3.99 11.52
CA LEU A 33 8.58 3.72 12.41
C LEU A 33 8.56 4.52 13.73
N LYS A 34 7.43 5.13 14.12
CA LYS A 34 7.35 5.87 15.37
C LYS A 34 7.48 4.93 16.56
N ASP A 35 6.66 3.89 16.58
CA ASP A 35 6.66 2.92 17.67
C ASP A 35 7.96 2.09 17.65
N TYR A 36 8.47 1.75 16.46
CA TYR A 36 9.79 1.11 16.30
C TYR A 36 10.91 1.92 16.97
N ASN A 37 10.97 3.23 16.71
CA ASN A 37 12.04 4.09 17.23
C ASN A 37 12.01 4.19 18.76
N GLU A 38 10.82 4.22 19.37
CA GLU A 38 10.68 4.20 20.82
C GLU A 38 11.12 2.85 21.41
N MET A 39 10.69 1.74 20.79
CA MET A 39 11.03 0.39 21.24
C MET A 39 12.52 0.10 21.14
N ILE A 40 13.16 0.39 20.00
CA ILE A 40 14.59 0.11 19.81
C ILE A 40 15.44 0.91 20.79
N LYS A 41 15.11 2.19 21.02
CA LYS A 41 15.83 3.04 21.97
C LYS A 41 15.76 2.48 23.38
N PHE A 42 14.58 2.10 23.84
CA PHE A 42 14.41 1.50 25.17
C PHE A 42 15.19 0.18 25.32
N ALA A 43 15.17 -0.67 24.27
CA ALA A 43 15.92 -1.91 24.27
C ALA A 43 17.45 -1.67 24.28
N GLU A 44 17.96 -0.69 23.52
CA GLU A 44 19.39 -0.34 23.51
C GLU A 44 19.90 0.16 24.86
N GLU A 45 19.08 0.92 25.59
CA GLU A 45 19.43 1.45 26.92
C GLU A 45 19.48 0.36 28.00
N ASN A 46 18.70 -0.73 27.85
CA ASN A 46 18.48 -1.72 28.89
C ASN A 46 19.00 -3.14 28.57
N MET A 47 19.32 -3.43 27.30
CA MET A 47 19.81 -4.74 26.83
C MET A 47 21.08 -4.58 25.98
N PRO A 48 22.27 -4.50 26.61
CA PRO A 48 23.54 -4.26 25.91
C PRO A 48 23.91 -5.32 24.86
N ASN A 49 23.39 -6.54 25.00
CA ASN A 49 23.63 -7.68 24.12
C ASN A 49 22.51 -7.91 23.09
N LEU A 50 21.67 -6.90 22.82
CA LEU A 50 20.54 -6.99 21.89
C LEU A 50 20.98 -7.42 20.48
N TYR A 51 22.03 -6.80 19.96
CA TYR A 51 22.49 -6.98 18.59
C TYR A 51 23.46 -8.15 18.44
N ASP A 52 23.44 -8.74 17.25
CA ASP A 52 24.44 -9.70 16.81
C ASP A 52 25.38 -9.03 15.79
N SER A 53 26.60 -9.55 15.64
CA SER A 53 27.46 -9.17 14.52
C SER A 53 26.78 -9.59 13.21
N HIS A 54 26.90 -8.76 12.18
CA HIS A 54 26.40 -9.12 10.87
C HIS A 54 27.09 -10.40 10.35
N ASP A 55 26.33 -11.25 9.67
CA ASP A 55 26.78 -12.56 9.18
C ASP A 55 27.54 -12.50 7.85
N GLY A 56 27.67 -11.30 7.26
CA GLY A 56 28.40 -11.08 6.02
C GLY A 56 27.56 -11.31 4.77
N GLU A 57 26.25 -11.50 4.91
CA GLU A 57 25.33 -11.49 3.78
C GLU A 57 25.45 -10.18 2.98
N MET A 58 25.50 -10.27 1.65
CA MET A 58 25.48 -9.08 0.80
C MET A 58 24.05 -8.56 0.69
N LEU A 59 23.69 -7.63 1.56
CA LEU A 59 22.40 -6.97 1.58
C LEU A 59 22.17 -6.13 0.31
N LYS A 60 20.98 -6.23 -0.28
CA LYS A 60 20.63 -5.43 -1.46
C LYS A 60 20.30 -4.00 -1.02
N ASP A 61 21.25 -3.09 -1.12
CA ASP A 61 21.03 -1.68 -0.74
C ASP A 61 20.26 -0.87 -1.79
N SER A 62 20.19 -1.35 -3.02
CA SER A 62 19.48 -0.67 -4.10
C SER A 62 17.97 -0.83 -3.93
N SER A 63 17.28 0.29 -3.74
CA SER A 63 15.83 0.26 -3.59
C SER A 63 15.08 -0.28 -4.80
N ALA A 64 15.69 -0.31 -5.98
CA ALA A 64 15.12 -0.90 -7.19
C ALA A 64 14.96 -2.43 -7.08
N GLU A 65 15.71 -3.06 -6.18
CA GLU A 65 15.72 -4.51 -5.97
C GLU A 65 14.86 -4.94 -4.77
N TRP A 66 14.22 -3.99 -4.09
CA TRP A 66 13.39 -4.27 -2.91
C TRP A 66 11.99 -4.72 -3.35
N THR A 67 11.70 -5.99 -3.10
CA THR A 67 10.39 -6.61 -3.29
C THR A 67 9.82 -7.05 -1.95
N GLU A 68 8.50 -7.30 -1.88
CA GLU A 68 7.88 -7.90 -0.70
C GLU A 68 8.45 -9.28 -0.38
N ASP A 69 8.78 -10.08 -1.40
CA ASP A 69 9.43 -11.39 -1.20
C ASP A 69 10.80 -11.25 -0.53
N TYR A 70 11.62 -10.31 -1.01
CA TYR A 70 12.92 -10.05 -0.40
C TYR A 70 12.77 -9.49 1.02
N LEU A 71 11.76 -8.66 1.28
CA LEU A 71 11.46 -8.19 2.62
C LEU A 71 11.12 -9.37 3.55
N ASN A 72 10.22 -10.25 3.10
CA ASN A 72 9.78 -11.42 3.87
C ASN A 72 10.95 -12.37 4.17
N GLU A 73 11.82 -12.61 3.20
CA GLU A 73 13.05 -13.38 3.38
C GLU A 73 13.93 -12.77 4.48
N GLN A 74 14.23 -11.47 4.38
CA GLN A 74 15.06 -10.77 5.35
C GLN A 74 14.41 -10.71 6.75
N MET A 75 13.08 -10.63 6.83
CA MET A 75 12.31 -10.68 8.09
C MET A 75 12.36 -12.05 8.77
N VAL A 76 12.50 -13.15 8.02
CA VAL A 76 12.71 -14.48 8.57
C VAL A 76 14.13 -14.60 9.13
N ILE A 77 15.13 -14.14 8.38
CA ILE A 77 16.54 -14.25 8.78
C ILE A 77 16.86 -13.34 9.98
N LEU A 78 16.21 -12.18 10.10
CA LEU A 78 16.43 -11.19 11.16
C LEU A 78 16.45 -11.79 12.58
N ILE A 79 15.62 -12.79 12.86
CA ILE A 79 15.59 -13.41 14.20
C ILE A 79 16.89 -14.19 14.50
N GLY A 80 17.48 -14.82 13.48
CA GLY A 80 18.75 -15.54 13.57
C GLY A 80 19.98 -14.63 13.51
N ASN A 81 19.89 -13.49 12.82
CA ASN A 81 20.95 -12.48 12.73
C ASN A 81 20.36 -11.07 12.94
N PHE A 82 20.25 -10.65 14.20
CA PHE A 82 19.67 -9.36 14.55
C PHE A 82 20.75 -8.26 14.52
N SER A 83 21.30 -8.03 13.33
CA SER A 83 22.35 -7.02 13.12
C SER A 83 21.76 -5.65 12.82
N LYS A 84 22.55 -4.60 13.09
CA LYS A 84 22.14 -3.22 12.83
C LYS A 84 21.96 -2.96 11.34
N GLU A 85 22.84 -3.50 10.52
CA GLU A 85 22.83 -3.41 9.06
C GLU A 85 21.51 -3.97 8.48
N ARG A 86 21.11 -5.16 8.94
CA ARG A 86 19.86 -5.80 8.50
C ARG A 86 18.63 -5.01 8.94
N LEU A 87 18.61 -4.51 10.19
CA LEU A 87 17.53 -3.65 10.67
C LEU A 87 17.42 -2.35 9.86
N GLU A 88 18.55 -1.71 9.53
CA GLU A 88 18.55 -0.50 8.71
C GLU A 88 18.03 -0.75 7.30
N LEU A 89 18.37 -1.88 6.67
CA LEU A 89 17.76 -2.29 5.40
C LEU A 89 16.24 -2.43 5.55
N LEU A 90 15.79 -3.23 6.52
CA LEU A 90 14.37 -3.55 6.74
C LEU A 90 13.53 -2.30 7.01
N LYS A 91 14.01 -1.36 7.82
CA LYS A 91 13.36 -0.05 8.06
C LYS A 91 13.12 0.70 6.76
N LYS A 92 14.14 0.79 5.90
CA LYS A 92 14.04 1.49 4.61
C LYS A 92 13.08 0.77 3.66
N MET A 93 13.13 -0.56 3.63
CA MET A 93 12.23 -1.37 2.79
C MET A 93 10.77 -1.19 3.21
N VAL A 94 10.47 -1.32 4.50
CA VAL A 94 9.11 -1.14 5.04
C VAL A 94 8.58 0.25 4.72
N GLN A 95 9.37 1.29 4.95
CA GLN A 95 8.95 2.65 4.61
C GLN A 95 8.66 2.79 3.11
N LYS A 96 9.51 2.22 2.25
CA LYS A 96 9.30 2.29 0.80
C LYS A 96 8.05 1.53 0.35
N LEU A 97 7.82 0.33 0.88
CA LEU A 97 6.77 -0.58 0.41
C LEU A 97 5.41 -0.27 1.01
N TYR A 98 5.36 0.19 2.27
CA TYR A 98 4.10 0.27 3.03
C TYR A 98 3.76 1.65 3.57
N TYR A 99 4.73 2.58 3.70
CA TYR A 99 4.41 3.91 4.22
C TYR A 99 3.68 4.74 3.16
N LYS A 100 2.40 4.99 3.42
CA LYS A 100 1.57 5.94 2.67
C LYS A 100 1.41 7.19 3.54
N PRO A 101 2.09 8.31 3.24
CA PRO A 101 1.83 9.54 3.97
C PRO A 101 0.35 9.90 3.78
N GLU A 102 -0.34 10.23 4.86
CA GLU A 102 -1.73 10.65 4.80
C GLU A 102 -1.87 11.76 3.75
N GLU A 103 -2.61 11.47 2.69
CA GLU A 103 -2.94 12.46 1.68
C GLU A 103 -3.76 13.54 2.39
N LYS A 104 -3.20 14.76 2.51
CA LYS A 104 -3.96 15.88 3.08
C LYS A 104 -5.21 16.03 2.24
N VAL A 105 -6.36 15.61 2.77
CA VAL A 105 -7.66 15.88 2.16
C VAL A 105 -7.81 17.39 2.14
N VAL A 106 -7.53 18.01 1.00
CA VAL A 106 -7.88 19.40 0.76
C VAL A 106 -9.39 19.40 0.61
N VAL A 107 -10.10 19.63 1.72
CA VAL A 107 -11.54 19.89 1.73
C VAL A 107 -11.75 21.19 0.95
N ARG A 108 -11.99 21.08 -0.35
CA ARG A 108 -12.57 22.17 -1.14
C ARG A 108 -14.02 22.29 -0.68
N ASN A 109 -14.31 23.27 0.16
CA ASN A 109 -15.67 23.67 0.52
C ASN A 109 -16.45 24.01 -0.77
N GLN A 110 -17.21 23.04 -1.29
CA GLN A 110 -18.26 23.34 -2.26
C GLN A 110 -19.46 23.81 -1.47
N HIS A 111 -19.77 25.10 -1.64
CA HIS A 111 -20.97 25.75 -1.15
C HIS A 111 -22.20 24.89 -1.44
N TYR A 112 -22.92 24.50 -0.39
CA TYR A 112 -24.30 24.05 -0.48
C TYR A 112 -25.14 25.23 -1.01
N GLN A 113 -25.58 25.18 -2.26
CA GLN A 113 -26.68 26.01 -2.74
C GLN A 113 -27.96 25.18 -2.67
N GLU A 114 -28.82 25.54 -1.73
CA GLU A 114 -30.23 25.16 -1.73
C GLU A 114 -30.87 25.64 -3.03
N ALA A 115 -31.48 24.72 -3.79
CA ALA A 115 -32.33 25.06 -4.92
C ALA A 115 -33.78 24.68 -4.57
N THR A 116 -34.61 25.71 -4.39
CA THR A 116 -36.08 25.62 -4.34
C THR A 116 -36.64 25.31 -5.74
N PRO A 117 -37.86 24.74 -5.84
CA PRO A 117 -38.39 24.30 -7.12
C PRO A 117 -39.21 25.39 -7.84
N GLU A 118 -39.18 25.29 -9.18
CA GLU A 118 -40.31 25.44 -10.12
C GLU A 118 -40.40 26.68 -11.05
N TRP A 119 -40.78 26.34 -12.29
CA TRP A 119 -41.65 27.08 -13.23
C TRP A 119 -41.06 27.71 -14.52
N SER A 120 -41.04 26.88 -15.58
CA SER A 120 -41.59 27.10 -16.94
C SER A 120 -41.21 28.37 -17.74
N SER A 121 -40.47 28.21 -18.85
CA SER A 121 -41.04 28.09 -20.22
C SER A 121 -40.04 28.32 -21.38
N LYS A 122 -40.02 27.32 -22.30
CA LYS A 122 -39.81 27.39 -23.77
C LYS A 122 -38.40 27.31 -24.40
N LYS A 123 -38.15 26.07 -24.90
CA LYS A 123 -37.64 25.65 -26.25
C LYS A 123 -36.11 25.70 -26.46
N LYS A 124 -35.39 24.66 -26.93
CA LYS A 124 -35.68 23.50 -27.83
C LYS A 124 -34.76 22.29 -27.50
N VAL A 125 -35.31 21.07 -27.36
CA VAL A 125 -35.20 19.87 -28.26
C VAL A 125 -33.82 19.18 -28.19
N GLY A 126 -33.67 17.88 -27.89
CA GLY A 126 -34.52 16.69 -27.65
C GLY A 126 -33.57 15.53 -27.25
N THR A 127 -33.93 14.32 -26.79
CA THR A 127 -35.16 13.50 -26.72
C THR A 127 -34.82 12.34 -25.75
N ALA A 128 -35.41 12.27 -24.54
CA ALA A 128 -36.45 11.35 -24.03
C ALA A 128 -36.21 9.81 -24.06
N LEU A 129 -36.06 9.23 -22.84
CA LEU A 129 -36.78 8.07 -22.21
C LEU A 129 -36.84 6.71 -22.95
N ALA A 130 -36.70 5.54 -22.32
CA ALA A 130 -37.54 5.07 -21.20
C ALA A 130 -36.95 3.86 -20.43
N VAL A 131 -37.48 3.71 -19.21
CA VAL A 131 -37.28 2.68 -18.20
C VAL A 131 -37.66 1.27 -18.69
N VAL A 132 -36.84 0.26 -18.38
CA VAL A 132 -37.17 -1.11 -17.87
C VAL A 132 -36.01 -2.06 -18.19
N GLY A 133 -35.51 -2.77 -17.19
CA GLY A 133 -34.64 -3.95 -17.35
C GLY A 133 -33.16 -3.68 -17.11
N GLY A 134 -32.64 -4.13 -15.98
CA GLY A 134 -31.26 -3.89 -15.58
C GLY A 134 -30.25 -4.58 -16.47
N VAL A 135 -29.11 -3.92 -16.70
CA VAL A 135 -27.78 -4.52 -16.66
C VAL A 135 -26.82 -3.44 -16.17
N THR A 136 -26.07 -3.75 -15.12
CA THR A 136 -25.00 -2.94 -14.55
C THR A 136 -23.93 -2.69 -15.60
N ALA A 137 -23.71 -1.45 -16.01
CA ALA A 137 -22.49 -1.10 -16.74
C ALA A 137 -21.34 -1.08 -15.73
N VAL A 138 -20.56 -2.17 -15.69
CA VAL A 138 -19.27 -2.17 -15.00
C VAL A 138 -18.36 -1.21 -15.77
N ALA A 139 -18.22 0.02 -15.27
CA ALA A 139 -17.16 0.91 -15.71
C ALA A 139 -15.84 0.35 -15.16
N GLY A 140 -15.29 -0.65 -15.84
CA GLY A 140 -13.96 -1.17 -15.58
C GLY A 140 -12.93 -0.10 -15.93
N PHE A 141 -12.35 0.52 -14.91
CA PHE A 141 -11.16 1.34 -15.06
C PHE A 141 -9.98 0.40 -15.35
N VAL A 142 -9.59 0.28 -16.61
CA VAL A 142 -8.35 -0.40 -16.99
C VAL A 142 -7.23 0.63 -17.02
N THR A 143 -6.54 0.82 -15.89
CA THR A 143 -5.17 1.34 -15.92
C THR A 143 -4.23 0.21 -16.25
N THR A 144 -3.86 0.10 -17.52
CA THR A 144 -2.74 -0.75 -17.92
C THR A 144 -1.47 0.10 -17.97
N ASN A 145 -0.66 0.02 -16.92
CA ASN A 145 0.77 0.14 -17.09
C ASN A 145 1.30 -1.27 -17.36
N MET A 146 1.46 -1.63 -18.64
CA MET A 146 2.47 -2.61 -19.01
C MET A 146 2.97 -2.35 -20.42
N LEU A 147 4.11 -1.67 -20.48
CA LEU A 147 4.97 -1.64 -21.64
C LEU A 147 5.66 -3.01 -21.74
N ALA A 148 5.39 -3.79 -22.79
CA ALA A 148 6.22 -4.93 -23.18
C ALA A 148 6.05 -5.29 -24.67
N ILE A 149 6.92 -4.68 -25.49
CA ILE A 149 7.79 -5.31 -26.51
C ILE A 149 7.24 -6.55 -27.24
N GLY A 150 7.17 -6.47 -28.57
CA GLY A 150 7.22 -7.66 -29.45
C GLY A 150 6.43 -7.47 -30.74
N GLY A 151 7.12 -7.45 -31.89
CA GLY A 151 6.53 -7.12 -33.19
C GLY A 151 5.41 -8.05 -33.68
N GLY A 152 4.49 -7.49 -34.45
CA GLY A 152 3.49 -8.23 -35.22
C GLY A 152 2.36 -7.33 -35.72
N LEU A 153 2.27 -7.15 -37.04
CA LEU A 153 1.13 -6.57 -37.76
C LEU A 153 -0.20 -7.20 -37.31
N GLY A 154 -1.25 -6.40 -37.10
CA GLY A 154 -2.59 -6.93 -36.80
C GLY A 154 -3.70 -5.90 -36.63
N VAL A 155 -4.04 -5.20 -37.72
CA VAL A 155 -5.34 -4.62 -38.10
C VAL A 155 -6.34 -4.24 -36.99
N ALA A 156 -6.60 -2.94 -36.87
CA ALA A 156 -7.80 -2.42 -36.23
C ALA A 156 -9.04 -2.83 -37.03
N ALA A 157 -9.83 -3.77 -36.51
CA ALA A 157 -11.18 -4.03 -36.99
C ALA A 157 -12.15 -3.74 -35.83
N VAL A 158 -12.61 -2.49 -35.76
CA VAL A 158 -13.82 -2.14 -35.01
C VAL A 158 -14.98 -2.78 -35.77
N GLY A 159 -15.36 -3.98 -35.34
CA GLY A 159 -16.56 -4.66 -35.82
C GLY A 159 -17.79 -3.95 -35.28
N VAL A 160 -18.35 -3.02 -36.05
CA VAL A 160 -19.74 -2.60 -35.88
C VAL A 160 -20.61 -3.71 -36.50
N VAL A 161 -21.36 -4.43 -35.69
CA VAL A 161 -22.42 -5.32 -36.20
C VAL A 161 -23.63 -4.45 -36.52
N LEU A 162 -23.88 -4.21 -37.81
CA LEU A 162 -25.15 -3.68 -38.30
C LEU A 162 -26.18 -4.82 -38.33
N VAL A 163 -27.15 -4.80 -37.43
CA VAL A 163 -28.35 -5.64 -37.57
C VAL A 163 -29.34 -4.89 -38.47
N VAL A 164 -29.36 -5.29 -39.75
CA VAL A 164 -30.47 -5.04 -40.66
C VAL A 164 -31.59 -6.00 -40.28
N THR A 165 -32.78 -5.51 -39.99
CA THR A 165 -33.97 -6.36 -39.90
C THR A 165 -34.95 -5.87 -40.93
N ASP A 166 -35.24 -6.76 -41.88
CA ASP A 166 -36.10 -6.56 -43.03
C ASP A 166 -37.57 -6.48 -42.62
N LYS A 167 -38.35 -5.87 -43.49
CA LYS A 167 -39.76 -5.53 -43.36
C LYS A 167 -40.59 -6.65 -43.99
N GLU A 168 -41.62 -7.12 -43.30
CA GLU A 168 -42.86 -7.59 -43.94
C GLU A 168 -44.06 -6.88 -43.31
#